data_AF-A0A8T5Q1M5-F1
#
_entry.id   AF-A0A8T5Q1M5-F1
#
_cell.length_a   1.000
_cell.length_b   1.000
_cell.length_c   1.000
_cell.angle_alpha   90.00
_cell.angle_beta   90.00
_cell.angle_gamma   90.00
#
_symmetry.space_group_name_H-M   'P 1'
#
loop_
_entity.id
_entity.type
_entity.pdbx_description
1 polymer ?
#
loop_
_entity_poly.entity_id
_entity_poly.type
_entity_poly.pdbx_seq_one_letter_code
_entity_poly.pdbx_strand_id
1 'polypeptide(L)'
;MQLKAEIENDEAVVKNIFYDGLGRVKEEQNPYFEDFSSSLSNASATVNKTYYSYDALDRVVRVVNPDTTSKVIDFNKWSITDHDENDNKHEYRLDAHGRIVNVIEYNKNPYENNKEEIYNTSYQYDTNDNLIKITDNEGNEFKFSYDSLGRKIKLDDPDLGVWTYAYDPAGNLVEQNDSVGNVITLSYDKLNRILNKNSTDVNISFAYDKEYDGTLSNITMGSVSFKYSYDKRMRVVKEEAYLGGNWLETGISYDSMDRLIEKRLPSTDLEYFYNKQGKVRRINDFINNASYNAFGSILNRSYDNNLVTRFSYYPSNNRLSQITTGSLQDLAYAYDNVGNIRSIRDSVQSRNYSMGYDGLDRLINTTINDDLYQYEYDSIGNIKRAVRTDESKRKDL
;
A
#
# COMPACT_ATOMS: atom_id res chain seq x y z
N MET A 1 20.20 4.46 19.78
CA MET A 1 20.59 3.37 18.86
C MET A 1 20.97 3.98 17.53
N GLN A 2 22.01 3.45 16.88
CA GLN A 2 22.38 3.82 15.53
C GLN A 2 22.37 2.55 14.68
N LEU A 3 21.68 2.61 13.54
CA LEU A 3 21.70 1.59 12.50
C LEU A 3 22.62 2.10 11.40
N LYS A 4 23.62 1.31 11.04
CA LYS A 4 24.61 1.66 10.01
C LYS A 4 24.81 0.50 9.06
N ALA A 5 24.71 0.77 7.76
CA ALA A 5 24.92 -0.23 6.71
C ALA A 5 25.92 0.34 5.69
N GLU A 6 26.98 -0.40 5.41
CA GLU A 6 27.93 -0.06 4.35
C GLU A 6 27.25 -0.06 2.98
N ILE A 7 27.59 0.90 2.15
CA ILE A 7 27.11 1.01 0.77
C ILE A 7 28.30 1.15 -0.20
N GLU A 8 28.07 1.68 -1.41
CA GLU A 8 29.13 1.86 -2.41
C GLU A 8 30.10 2.99 -2.04
N ASN A 9 31.32 2.97 -2.61
CA ASN A 9 32.32 4.05 -2.49
C ASN A 9 32.72 4.45 -1.07
N ASP A 10 32.85 3.48 -0.16
CA ASP A 10 33.19 3.71 1.25
C ASP A 10 32.22 4.68 1.96
N GLU A 11 30.95 4.71 1.53
CA GLU A 11 29.87 5.40 2.24
C GLU A 11 29.03 4.40 3.06
N ALA A 12 28.23 4.93 3.98
CA ALA A 12 27.26 4.20 4.77
C ALA A 12 25.91 4.92 4.78
N VAL A 13 24.82 4.15 4.83
CA VAL A 13 23.51 4.69 5.25
C VAL A 13 23.41 4.59 6.76
N VAL A 14 23.10 5.72 7.40
CA VAL A 14 22.92 5.81 8.85
C VAL A 14 21.52 6.27 9.21
N LYS A 15 20.92 5.61 10.20
CA LYS A 15 19.68 6.01 10.87
C LYS A 15 19.91 6.04 12.38
N ASN A 16 19.64 7.17 13.02
CA ASN A 16 19.72 7.33 14.47
C ASN A 16 18.32 7.33 15.09
N ILE A 17 18.16 6.58 16.18
CA ILE A 17 16.94 6.50 16.99
C ILE A 17 17.33 6.81 18.43
N PHE A 18 16.66 7.81 19.00
CA PHE A 18 16.93 8.29 20.35
C PHE A 18 15.78 7.91 21.26
N TYR A 19 16.12 7.49 22.47
CA TYR A 19 15.15 7.03 23.45
C TYR A 19 15.11 7.97 24.65
N ASP A 20 13.95 8.06 25.30
CA ASP A 20 13.84 8.73 26.59
C ASP A 20 14.33 7.82 27.75
N GLY A 21 14.22 8.32 28.98
CA GLY A 21 14.64 7.57 30.18
C GLY A 21 13.85 6.30 30.47
N LEU A 22 12.73 6.07 29.78
CA LEU A 22 11.90 4.86 29.88
C LEU A 22 12.15 3.90 28.71
N GLY A 23 13.06 4.22 27.79
CA GLY A 23 13.35 3.39 26.63
C GLY A 23 12.32 3.53 25.50
N ARG A 24 11.48 4.57 25.50
CA ARG A 24 10.53 4.88 24.42
C ARG A 24 11.21 5.74 23.37
N VAL A 25 10.84 5.58 22.10
CA VAL A 25 11.43 6.37 21.00
C VAL A 25 11.05 7.83 21.17
N LYS A 26 12.01 8.70 21.45
CA LYS A 26 11.78 10.14 21.63
C LYS A 26 11.88 10.91 20.33
N GLU A 27 12.90 10.59 19.53
CA GLU A 27 13.13 11.19 18.22
C GLU A 27 13.81 10.18 17.29
N GLU A 28 13.48 10.27 16.00
CA GLU A 28 14.12 9.49 14.93
C GLU A 28 14.66 10.43 13.86
N GLN A 29 15.89 10.19 13.42
CA GLN A 29 16.45 10.89 12.28
C GLN A 29 16.08 10.23 10.96
N ASN A 30 15.87 11.05 9.94
CA ASN A 30 15.85 10.62 8.56
C ASN A 30 17.18 9.91 8.22
N PRO A 31 17.16 8.86 7.38
CA PRO A 31 18.39 8.25 6.89
C PRO A 31 19.25 9.25 6.14
N TYR A 32 20.57 9.18 6.32
CA TYR A 32 21.53 10.02 5.60
C TYR A 32 22.79 9.22 5.23
N PHE A 33 23.56 9.73 4.27
CA PHE A 33 24.86 9.18 3.92
C PHE A 33 25.98 9.79 4.78
N GLU A 34 26.94 8.97 5.17
CA GLU A 34 28.20 9.39 5.78
C GLU A 34 29.33 8.47 5.34
N ASP A 35 30.59 8.87 5.53
CA ASP A 35 31.73 8.00 5.27
C ASP A 35 31.64 6.73 6.14
N PHE A 36 31.96 5.59 5.52
CA PHE A 36 31.90 4.31 6.18
C PHE A 36 32.98 4.22 7.27
N SER A 37 32.51 3.83 8.44
CA SER A 37 33.31 3.49 9.59
C SER A 37 32.53 2.47 10.39
N SER A 38 33.20 1.43 10.89
CA SER A 38 32.60 0.43 11.77
C SER A 38 32.25 0.97 13.16
N SER A 39 32.75 2.17 13.49
CA SER A 39 32.44 2.86 14.74
C SER A 39 31.17 3.70 14.62
N LEU A 40 30.50 3.90 15.76
CA LEU A 40 29.37 4.81 15.86
C LEU A 40 29.80 6.25 15.57
N SER A 41 28.98 6.99 14.83
CA SER A 41 29.17 8.42 14.55
C SER A 41 28.35 9.29 15.50
N ASN A 42 28.80 10.53 15.71
CA ASN A 42 27.94 11.53 16.35
C ASN A 42 26.78 11.86 15.41
N ALA A 43 25.56 11.88 15.97
CA ALA A 43 24.39 12.21 15.18
C ALA A 43 24.48 13.64 14.61
N SER A 44 24.18 13.78 13.32
CA SER A 44 24.23 15.08 12.65
C SER A 44 23.08 15.98 13.12
N ALA A 45 23.40 17.19 13.57
CA ALA A 45 22.39 18.16 14.01
C ALA A 45 21.53 18.72 12.87
N THR A 46 21.96 18.57 11.61
CA THR A 46 21.27 19.12 10.43
C THR A 46 20.30 18.14 9.78
N VAL A 47 20.28 16.88 10.24
CA VAL A 47 19.40 15.85 9.70
C VAL A 47 18.00 16.01 10.30
N ASN A 48 17.02 16.02 9.40
CA ASN A 48 15.59 16.07 9.69
C ASN A 48 15.15 14.97 10.66
N LYS A 49 14.23 15.31 11.58
CA LYS A 49 13.81 14.44 12.68
C LYS A 49 12.30 14.36 12.84
N THR A 50 11.81 13.19 13.21
CA THR A 50 10.46 12.99 13.75
C THR A 50 10.53 12.93 15.27
N TYR A 51 9.61 13.60 15.96
CA TYR A 51 9.54 13.63 17.43
C TYR A 51 8.26 12.98 17.92
N TYR A 52 8.34 12.27 19.05
CA TYR A 52 7.22 11.56 19.66
C TYR A 52 7.00 12.07 21.09
N SER A 53 5.73 12.29 21.44
CA SER A 53 5.30 12.60 22.80
C SER A 53 4.37 11.49 23.30
N TYR A 54 4.45 11.21 24.59
CA TYR A 54 3.73 10.12 25.24
C TYR A 54 2.92 10.61 26.42
N ASP A 55 1.80 9.93 26.71
CA ASP A 55 1.11 10.07 27.99
C ASP A 55 1.74 9.23 29.11
N ALA A 56 1.12 9.23 30.29
CA ALA A 56 1.56 8.48 31.45
C ALA A 56 1.37 6.95 31.34
N LEU A 57 0.69 6.48 30.29
CA LEU A 57 0.46 5.05 29.99
C LEU A 57 1.30 4.59 28.78
N ASP A 58 2.34 5.34 28.43
CA ASP A 58 3.28 5.05 27.33
C ASP A 58 2.63 5.02 25.94
N ARG A 59 1.48 5.68 25.77
CA ARG A 59 0.81 5.81 24.47
C ARG A 59 1.27 7.07 23.76
N VAL A 60 1.49 6.99 22.45
CA VAL A 60 1.87 8.15 21.63
C VAL A 60 0.68 9.10 21.52
N VAL A 61 0.84 10.34 21.99
CA VAL A 61 -0.19 11.40 21.93
C VAL A 61 0.13 12.49 20.91
N ARG A 62 1.38 12.56 20.44
CA ARG A 62 1.77 13.51 19.40
C ARG A 62 2.96 13.01 18.61
N VAL A 63 2.88 13.16 17.29
CA VAL A 63 3.99 12.94 16.36
C VAL A 63 4.24 14.25 15.64
N VAL A 64 5.46 14.78 15.71
CA VAL A 64 5.88 15.97 14.93
C VAL A 64 6.81 15.51 13.83
N ASN A 65 6.38 15.68 12.58
CA ASN A 65 7.11 15.29 11.40
C ASN A 65 8.27 16.26 11.12
N PRO A 66 9.23 15.87 10.26
CA PRO A 66 10.39 16.72 10.02
C PRO A 66 10.09 18.02 9.25
N ASP A 67 8.94 18.12 8.60
CA ASP A 67 8.41 19.36 8.01
C ASP A 67 7.59 20.20 8.99
N THR A 68 7.66 19.90 10.29
CA THR A 68 6.99 20.56 11.41
C THR A 68 5.47 20.34 11.51
N THR A 69 4.88 19.67 10.53
CA THR A 69 3.50 19.19 10.63
C THR A 69 3.37 18.18 11.77
N SER A 70 2.18 18.02 12.34
CA SER A 70 2.01 17.08 13.45
C SER A 70 0.65 16.45 13.51
N LYS A 71 0.63 15.18 13.91
CA LYS A 71 -0.56 14.43 14.31
C LYS A 71 -0.70 14.44 15.82
N VAL A 72 -1.91 14.61 16.34
CA VAL A 72 -2.24 14.58 17.77
C VAL A 72 -3.27 13.49 18.04
N ILE A 73 -3.13 12.77 19.14
CA ILE A 73 -4.04 11.69 19.56
C ILE A 73 -4.41 11.90 21.03
N ASP A 74 -5.70 12.09 21.27
CA ASP A 74 -6.30 12.21 22.59
C ASP A 74 -6.97 10.91 23.00
N PHE A 75 -6.54 10.37 24.14
CA PHE A 75 -7.13 9.15 24.70
C PHE A 75 -8.00 9.46 25.91
N ASN A 76 -9.30 9.24 25.76
CA ASN A 76 -10.27 9.24 26.83
C ASN A 76 -10.72 7.80 27.14
N LYS A 77 -11.33 7.57 28.30
CA LYS A 77 -11.64 6.22 28.80
C LYS A 77 -12.36 5.33 27.77
N TRP A 78 -13.32 5.91 27.04
CA TRP A 78 -14.17 5.20 26.07
C TRP A 78 -14.04 5.76 24.65
N SER A 79 -13.11 6.67 24.41
CA SER A 79 -12.92 7.26 23.10
C SER A 79 -11.46 7.61 22.82
N ILE A 80 -11.09 7.48 21.55
CA ILE A 80 -9.82 7.93 21.00
C ILE A 80 -10.17 8.98 19.95
N THR A 81 -9.57 10.15 20.02
CA THR A 81 -9.73 11.19 19.00
C THR A 81 -8.37 11.49 18.41
N ASP A 82 -8.24 11.48 17.09
CA ASP A 82 -7.04 11.94 16.43
C ASP A 82 -7.31 13.10 15.48
N HIS A 83 -6.32 13.99 15.43
CA HIS A 83 -6.22 15.11 14.52
C HIS A 83 -4.99 14.88 13.65
N ASP A 84 -5.18 14.79 12.34
CA ASP A 84 -4.07 14.63 11.40
C ASP A 84 -3.28 15.94 11.19
N GLU A 85 -2.31 15.90 10.28
CA GLU A 85 -1.46 17.04 9.97
C GLU A 85 -2.19 18.23 9.29
N ASN A 86 -3.40 18.01 8.78
CA ASN A 86 -4.31 19.03 8.25
C ASN A 86 -5.36 19.48 9.30
N ASP A 87 -5.31 18.92 10.52
CA ASP A 87 -6.31 19.08 11.59
C ASP A 87 -7.67 18.46 11.26
N ASN A 88 -7.73 17.49 10.33
CA ASN A 88 -8.93 16.68 10.13
C ASN A 88 -9.11 15.73 11.33
N LYS A 89 -10.34 15.62 11.81
CA LYS A 89 -10.67 14.91 13.05
C LYS A 89 -11.33 13.56 12.78
N HIS A 90 -10.87 12.53 13.47
CA HIS A 90 -11.53 11.22 13.56
C HIS A 90 -11.74 10.84 15.04
N GLU A 91 -12.88 10.25 15.38
CA GLU A 91 -13.18 9.75 16.72
C GLU A 91 -13.58 8.28 16.69
N TYR A 92 -12.95 7.48 17.55
CA TYR A 92 -13.24 6.07 17.78
C TYR A 92 -13.87 5.93 19.15
N ARG A 93 -15.02 5.27 19.25
CA ARG A 93 -15.64 4.90 20.53
C ARG A 93 -15.42 3.43 20.81
N LEU A 94 -15.09 3.12 22.04
CA LEU A 94 -14.71 1.78 22.49
C LEU A 94 -15.74 1.21 23.46
N ASP A 95 -15.89 -0.12 23.43
CA ASP A 95 -16.59 -0.83 24.50
C ASP A 95 -15.67 -1.18 25.70
N ALA A 96 -16.23 -1.90 26.67
CA ALA A 96 -15.54 -2.37 27.88
C ALA A 96 -14.32 -3.26 27.61
N HIS A 97 -14.25 -3.91 26.44
CA HIS A 97 -13.15 -4.77 26.03
C HIS A 97 -12.12 -4.04 25.14
N GLY A 98 -12.31 -2.73 24.90
CA GLY A 98 -11.44 -1.92 24.06
C GLY A 98 -11.69 -2.09 22.56
N ARG A 99 -12.81 -2.71 22.16
CA ARG A 99 -13.18 -2.91 20.75
C ARG A 99 -13.86 -1.64 20.22
N ILE A 100 -13.57 -1.24 18.99
CA ILE A 100 -14.21 -0.09 18.34
C ILE A 100 -15.67 -0.43 18.05
N VAL A 101 -16.60 0.30 18.66
CA VAL A 101 -18.05 0.15 18.43
C VAL A 101 -18.64 1.25 17.55
N ASN A 102 -17.91 2.36 17.39
CA ASN A 102 -18.33 3.44 16.51
C ASN A 102 -17.13 4.25 16.04
N VAL A 103 -17.07 4.53 14.75
CA VAL A 103 -16.16 5.47 14.10
C VAL A 103 -16.98 6.69 13.69
N ILE A 104 -16.48 7.87 14.02
CA ILE A 104 -17.10 9.16 13.72
C ILE A 104 -16.08 9.98 12.92
N GLU A 105 -16.47 10.36 11.71
CA GLU A 105 -15.61 11.07 10.77
C GLU A 105 -16.19 12.47 10.54
N TYR A 106 -15.34 13.49 10.64
CA TYR A 106 -15.74 14.90 10.52
C TYR A 106 -15.33 15.43 9.14
N ASN A 107 -16.25 15.35 8.19
CA ASN A 107 -16.02 15.82 6.83
C ASN A 107 -16.17 17.34 6.75
N LYS A 108 -15.07 18.06 6.93
CA LYS A 108 -15.00 19.51 6.74
C LYS A 108 -14.66 19.86 5.29
N ASN A 109 -15.55 20.58 4.59
CA ASN A 109 -15.29 21.06 3.24
C ASN A 109 -14.75 22.50 3.24
N PRO A 110 -13.44 22.73 3.01
CA PRO A 110 -12.85 24.07 3.05
C PRO A 110 -13.30 24.98 1.88
N TYR A 111 -13.91 24.42 0.84
CA TYR A 111 -14.39 25.15 -0.34
C TYR A 111 -15.88 25.51 -0.27
N GLU A 112 -16.58 25.07 0.78
CA GLU A 112 -17.99 25.37 1.03
C GLU A 112 -18.14 26.01 2.41
N ASN A 113 -17.47 27.14 2.65
CA ASN A 113 -17.50 27.87 3.92
C ASN A 113 -17.17 27.03 5.17
N ASN A 114 -16.29 26.01 5.03
CA ASN A 114 -15.99 25.05 6.09
C ASN A 114 -17.22 24.28 6.59
N LYS A 115 -18.19 23.99 5.71
CA LYS A 115 -19.32 23.11 6.03
C LYS A 115 -18.78 21.79 6.57
N GLU A 116 -19.27 21.38 7.74
CA GLU A 116 -18.88 20.14 8.39
C GLU A 116 -20.06 19.17 8.39
N GLU A 117 -19.85 17.99 7.82
CA GLU A 117 -20.77 16.88 7.88
C GLU A 117 -20.15 15.79 8.76
N ILE A 118 -20.97 15.10 9.55
CA ILE A 118 -20.50 14.05 10.45
C ILE A 118 -21.02 12.73 9.96
N TYR A 119 -20.13 11.79 9.69
CA TYR A 119 -20.47 10.44 9.27
C TYR A 119 -20.17 9.44 10.39
N ASN A 120 -21.05 8.45 10.56
CA ASN A 120 -20.96 7.47 11.62
C ASN A 120 -20.99 6.07 11.04
N THR A 121 -20.02 5.25 11.41
CA THR A 121 -20.06 3.80 11.17
C THR A 121 -20.08 3.09 12.51
N SER A 122 -21.01 2.17 12.74
CA SER A 122 -21.14 1.44 14.00
C SER A 122 -20.87 -0.06 13.82
N TYR A 123 -20.33 -0.68 14.88
CA TYR A 123 -19.85 -2.05 14.88
C TYR A 123 -20.46 -2.79 16.07
N GLN A 124 -20.92 -4.02 15.84
CA GLN A 124 -21.46 -4.88 16.89
C GLN A 124 -20.73 -6.21 16.92
N TYR A 125 -20.47 -6.70 18.11
CA TYR A 125 -19.75 -7.94 18.35
C TYR A 125 -20.60 -8.90 19.17
N ASP A 126 -20.41 -10.20 18.95
CA ASP A 126 -20.94 -11.22 19.84
C ASP A 126 -20.10 -11.37 21.12
N THR A 127 -20.46 -12.35 21.95
CA THR A 127 -19.77 -12.67 23.22
C THR A 127 -18.43 -13.40 23.02
N ASN A 128 -18.13 -13.84 21.79
CA ASN A 128 -16.88 -14.50 21.41
C ASN A 128 -15.96 -13.52 20.66
N ASP A 129 -16.22 -12.21 20.75
CA ASP A 129 -15.48 -11.15 20.07
C ASP A 129 -15.56 -11.17 18.53
N ASN A 130 -16.50 -11.90 17.94
CA ASN A 130 -16.71 -11.87 16.50
C ASN A 130 -17.53 -10.63 16.10
N LEU A 131 -17.10 -9.92 15.05
CA LEU A 131 -17.86 -8.80 14.46
C LEU A 131 -19.10 -9.34 13.74
N ILE A 132 -20.29 -9.09 14.27
CA ILE A 132 -21.55 -9.62 13.72
C ILE A 132 -22.31 -8.61 12.86
N LYS A 133 -22.02 -7.31 13.00
CA LYS A 133 -22.71 -6.27 12.25
C LYS A 133 -21.85 -5.02 12.05
N ILE A 134 -21.91 -4.45 10.86
CA ILE A 134 -21.47 -3.08 10.56
C ILE A 134 -22.69 -2.33 10.04
N THR A 135 -22.91 -1.12 10.53
CA THR A 135 -23.92 -0.19 9.97
C THR A 135 -23.22 1.09 9.56
N ASP A 136 -23.30 1.43 8.27
CA ASP A 136 -22.73 2.65 7.72
C ASP A 136 -23.60 3.89 7.98
N ASN A 137 -23.18 5.04 7.46
CA ASN A 137 -23.86 6.31 7.71
C ASN A 137 -25.21 6.46 6.98
N GLU A 138 -25.44 5.69 5.91
CA GLU A 138 -26.74 5.62 5.22
C GLU A 138 -27.68 4.57 5.85
N GLY A 139 -27.19 3.81 6.83
CA GLY A 139 -27.95 2.76 7.52
C GLY A 139 -27.90 1.40 6.82
N ASN A 140 -27.04 1.21 5.82
CA ASN A 140 -26.83 -0.11 5.23
C ASN A 140 -26.14 -1.02 6.23
N GLU A 141 -26.50 -2.31 6.23
CA GLU A 141 -26.06 -3.26 7.24
C GLU A 141 -25.31 -4.43 6.61
N PHE A 142 -24.04 -4.59 6.97
CA PHE A 142 -23.32 -5.85 6.77
C PHE A 142 -23.60 -6.74 7.96
N LYS A 143 -24.03 -7.99 7.75
CA LYS A 143 -24.23 -8.97 8.84
C LYS A 143 -23.38 -10.19 8.63
N PHE A 144 -22.74 -10.63 9.69
CA PHE A 144 -21.84 -11.79 9.68
C PHE A 144 -22.41 -12.86 10.60
N SER A 145 -22.31 -14.12 10.18
CA SER A 145 -22.61 -15.27 11.04
C SER A 145 -21.41 -16.20 11.07
N TYR A 146 -21.20 -16.80 12.24
CA TYR A 146 -20.05 -17.65 12.53
C TYR A 146 -20.51 -19.01 13.03
N ASP A 147 -19.69 -20.03 12.78
CA ASP A 147 -19.83 -21.31 13.47
C ASP A 147 -19.23 -21.28 14.88
N SER A 148 -19.32 -22.40 15.60
CA SER A 148 -18.80 -22.51 16.98
C SER A 148 -17.29 -22.37 17.11
N LEU A 149 -16.55 -22.41 16.00
CA LEU A 149 -15.09 -22.22 15.95
C LEU A 149 -14.72 -20.77 15.56
N GLY A 150 -15.69 -19.86 15.43
CA GLY A 150 -15.45 -18.48 15.03
C GLY A 150 -15.17 -18.31 13.54
N ARG A 151 -15.52 -19.29 12.69
CA ARG A 151 -15.33 -19.21 11.24
C ARG A 151 -16.58 -18.61 10.59
N LYS A 152 -16.42 -17.61 9.73
CA LYS A 152 -17.54 -16.94 9.05
C LYS A 152 -18.23 -17.91 8.09
N ILE A 153 -19.52 -18.19 8.33
CA ILE A 153 -20.37 -19.08 7.51
C ILE A 153 -21.40 -18.33 6.65
N LYS A 154 -21.67 -17.06 6.97
CA LYS A 154 -22.58 -16.21 6.21
C LYS A 154 -22.14 -14.75 6.24
N LEU A 155 -22.33 -14.06 5.11
CA LEU A 155 -22.29 -12.61 4.99
C LEU A 155 -23.59 -12.16 4.31
N ASP A 156 -24.32 -11.25 4.94
CA ASP A 156 -25.39 -10.47 4.31
C ASP A 156 -24.79 -9.11 3.95
N ASP A 157 -24.59 -8.87 2.67
CA ASP A 157 -23.97 -7.66 2.12
C ASP A 157 -25.06 -6.82 1.44
N PRO A 158 -25.20 -5.51 1.76
CA PRO A 158 -26.25 -4.67 1.19
C PRO A 158 -26.11 -4.48 -0.32
N ASP A 159 -24.89 -4.55 -0.86
CA ASP A 159 -24.60 -4.35 -2.29
C ASP A 159 -24.51 -5.69 -3.03
N LEU A 160 -23.83 -6.67 -2.43
CA LEU A 160 -23.52 -7.95 -3.06
C LEU A 160 -24.47 -9.08 -2.65
N GLY A 161 -25.46 -8.84 -1.79
CA GLY A 161 -26.41 -9.83 -1.30
C GLY A 161 -25.80 -10.88 -0.37
N VAL A 162 -26.44 -12.04 -0.27
CA VAL A 162 -26.05 -13.10 0.68
C VAL A 162 -24.95 -13.99 0.12
N TRP A 163 -23.88 -14.16 0.90
CA TRP A 163 -22.81 -15.13 0.67
C TRP A 163 -22.81 -16.20 1.77
N THR A 164 -22.51 -17.45 1.41
CA THR A 164 -22.35 -18.54 2.38
C THR A 164 -21.02 -19.26 2.21
N TYR A 165 -20.52 -19.84 3.30
CA TYR A 165 -19.23 -20.50 3.36
C TYR A 165 -19.35 -21.80 4.15
N ALA A 166 -18.76 -22.88 3.65
CA ALA A 166 -18.67 -24.15 4.34
C ALA A 166 -17.20 -24.56 4.51
N TYR A 167 -16.88 -25.18 5.63
CA TYR A 167 -15.53 -25.61 5.97
C TYR A 167 -15.49 -27.08 6.35
N ASP A 168 -14.37 -27.73 6.06
CA ASP A 168 -14.08 -29.06 6.60
C ASP A 168 -13.68 -29.00 8.10
N PRO A 169 -13.52 -30.16 8.77
CA PRO A 169 -13.07 -30.20 10.17
C PRO A 169 -11.66 -29.68 10.41
N ALA A 170 -10.81 -29.62 9.37
CA ALA A 170 -9.45 -29.10 9.48
C ALA A 170 -9.39 -27.56 9.37
N GLY A 171 -10.50 -26.90 9.05
CA GLY A 171 -10.57 -25.45 8.90
C GLY A 171 -10.52 -24.97 7.45
N ASN A 172 -10.43 -25.86 6.48
CA ASN A 172 -10.30 -25.46 5.08
C ASN A 172 -11.68 -25.10 4.50
N LEU A 173 -11.76 -23.99 3.77
CA LEU A 173 -12.97 -23.61 3.03
C LEU A 173 -13.23 -24.63 1.92
N VAL A 174 -14.36 -25.32 1.93
CA VAL A 174 -14.71 -26.32 0.91
C VAL A 174 -15.77 -25.84 -0.08
N GLU A 175 -16.56 -24.83 0.30
CA GLU A 175 -17.61 -24.26 -0.54
C GLU A 175 -17.82 -22.78 -0.23
N GLN A 176 -18.01 -21.98 -1.27
CA GLN A 176 -18.43 -20.60 -1.21
C GLN A 176 -19.54 -20.38 -2.23
N ASN A 177 -20.63 -19.77 -1.80
CA ASN A 177 -21.74 -19.40 -2.67
C ASN A 177 -21.94 -17.88 -2.59
N ASP A 178 -22.14 -17.24 -3.74
CA ASP A 178 -22.55 -15.83 -3.79
C ASP A 178 -24.06 -15.67 -3.99
N SER A 179 -24.52 -14.42 -3.99
CA SER A 179 -25.95 -14.09 -4.07
C SER A 179 -26.57 -14.30 -5.44
N VAL A 180 -25.75 -14.35 -6.50
CA VAL A 180 -26.19 -14.50 -7.89
C VAL A 180 -26.08 -15.95 -8.38
N GLY A 181 -25.67 -16.87 -7.50
CA GLY A 181 -25.65 -18.31 -7.75
C GLY A 181 -24.31 -18.86 -8.25
N ASN A 182 -23.23 -18.08 -8.20
CA ASN A 182 -21.90 -18.65 -8.43
C ASN A 182 -21.47 -19.49 -7.24
N VAL A 183 -20.96 -20.67 -7.54
CA VAL A 183 -20.51 -21.66 -6.58
C VAL A 183 -19.03 -21.91 -6.82
N ILE A 184 -18.23 -21.78 -5.77
CA ILE A 184 -16.83 -22.21 -5.76
C ILE A 184 -16.71 -23.39 -4.80
N THR A 185 -16.18 -24.51 -5.28
CA THR A 185 -15.82 -25.66 -4.44
C THR A 185 -14.32 -25.88 -4.42
N LEU A 186 -13.80 -26.23 -3.25
CA LEU A 186 -12.39 -26.44 -2.99
C LEU A 186 -12.17 -27.83 -2.40
N SER A 187 -11.14 -28.50 -2.87
CA SER A 187 -10.71 -29.80 -2.32
C SER A 187 -9.24 -29.73 -1.93
N TYR A 188 -8.85 -30.53 -0.94
CA TYR A 188 -7.53 -30.47 -0.32
C TYR A 188 -6.91 -31.86 -0.22
N ASP A 189 -5.59 -31.90 -0.16
CA ASP A 189 -4.87 -33.11 0.21
C ASP A 189 -4.73 -33.25 1.74
N LYS A 190 -4.05 -34.31 2.18
CA LYS A 190 -3.85 -34.61 3.61
C LYS A 190 -2.97 -33.60 4.35
N LEU A 191 -2.27 -32.72 3.63
CA LEU A 191 -1.45 -31.65 4.18
C LEU A 191 -2.19 -30.30 4.11
N ASN A 192 -3.51 -30.31 3.85
CA ASN A 192 -4.36 -29.12 3.72
C ASN A 192 -3.96 -28.19 2.55
N ARG A 193 -3.37 -28.75 1.48
CA ARG A 193 -3.05 -27.97 0.27
C ARG A 193 -4.15 -28.16 -0.76
N ILE A 194 -4.55 -27.08 -1.44
CA ILE A 194 -5.63 -27.09 -2.43
C ILE A 194 -5.25 -28.04 -3.59
N LEU A 195 -6.11 -28.99 -3.92
CA LEU A 195 -6.00 -29.86 -5.09
C LEU A 195 -6.85 -29.38 -6.27
N ASN A 196 -8.06 -28.89 -5.98
CA ASN A 196 -8.96 -28.38 -7.01
C ASN A 196 -9.70 -27.16 -6.49
N LYS A 197 -9.87 -26.17 -7.37
CA LYS A 197 -10.82 -25.07 -7.25
C LYS A 197 -11.74 -25.14 -8.45
N ASN A 198 -12.98 -25.56 -8.24
CA ASN A 198 -13.98 -25.59 -9.28
C ASN A 198 -14.89 -24.37 -9.12
N SER A 199 -15.14 -23.66 -10.22
CA SER A 199 -16.16 -22.61 -10.27
C SER A 199 -17.12 -22.86 -11.43
N THR A 200 -18.13 -22.00 -11.55
CA THR A 200 -19.03 -21.97 -12.70
C THR A 200 -18.32 -21.68 -14.02
N ASP A 201 -17.22 -20.91 -13.98
CA ASP A 201 -16.50 -20.48 -15.19
C ASP A 201 -15.31 -21.40 -15.52
N VAL A 202 -14.50 -21.73 -14.53
CA VAL A 202 -13.23 -22.42 -14.77
C VAL A 202 -12.84 -23.33 -13.61
N ASN A 203 -12.42 -24.54 -13.96
CA ASN A 203 -11.86 -25.48 -13.01
C ASN A 203 -10.33 -25.39 -13.06
N ILE A 204 -9.73 -25.26 -11.89
CA ILE A 204 -8.29 -25.19 -11.68
C ILE A 204 -7.88 -26.38 -10.83
N SER A 205 -6.91 -27.14 -11.29
CA SER A 205 -6.27 -28.19 -10.50
C SER A 205 -4.83 -27.84 -10.18
N PHE A 206 -4.39 -28.29 -9.01
CA PHE A 206 -3.06 -28.06 -8.46
C PHE A 206 -2.45 -29.41 -8.11
N ALA A 207 -1.18 -29.59 -8.45
CA ALA A 207 -0.41 -30.76 -8.05
C ALA A 207 0.88 -30.33 -7.37
N TYR A 208 1.27 -31.06 -6.34
CA TYR A 208 2.45 -30.77 -5.55
C TYR A 208 3.49 -31.88 -5.69
N ASP A 209 4.75 -31.48 -5.67
CA ASP A 209 5.87 -32.41 -5.71
C ASP A 209 5.96 -33.19 -4.40
N LYS A 210 6.40 -34.45 -4.46
CA LYS A 210 6.76 -35.26 -3.29
C LYS A 210 8.26 -35.20 -2.96
N GLU A 211 9.09 -34.80 -3.92
CA GLU A 211 10.55 -34.76 -3.84
C GLU A 211 11.06 -33.46 -3.17
N TYR A 212 10.40 -32.33 -3.40
CA TYR A 212 10.79 -31.01 -2.86
C TYR A 212 9.79 -30.49 -1.83
N ASP A 213 9.72 -31.11 -0.65
CA ASP A 213 8.96 -30.65 0.54
C ASP A 213 7.50 -30.25 0.29
N GLY A 214 6.88 -30.74 -0.78
CA GLY A 214 5.50 -30.40 -1.08
C GLY A 214 5.26 -29.10 -1.83
N THR A 215 6.26 -28.58 -2.56
CA THR A 215 6.11 -27.40 -3.42
C THR A 215 5.12 -27.62 -4.57
N LEU A 216 4.56 -26.53 -5.10
CA LEU A 216 3.58 -26.56 -6.18
C LEU A 216 4.27 -26.95 -7.50
N SER A 217 4.03 -28.16 -7.99
CA SER A 217 4.66 -28.66 -9.22
C SER A 217 3.91 -28.26 -10.48
N ASN A 218 2.57 -28.20 -10.43
CA ASN A 218 1.75 -27.96 -11.60
C ASN A 218 0.42 -27.27 -11.27
N ILE A 219 -0.01 -26.36 -12.14
CA ILE A 219 -1.35 -25.79 -12.18
C ILE A 219 -1.95 -26.12 -13.55
N THR A 220 -3.19 -26.56 -13.60
CA THR A 220 -3.92 -26.74 -14.86
C THR A 220 -5.24 -25.99 -14.80
N MET A 221 -5.52 -25.17 -15.81
CA MET A 221 -6.73 -24.37 -15.95
C MET A 221 -7.24 -24.47 -17.39
N GLY A 222 -8.22 -25.34 -17.63
CA GLY A 222 -8.69 -25.64 -18.99
C GLY A 222 -7.55 -26.18 -19.87
N SER A 223 -7.24 -25.48 -20.97
CA SER A 223 -6.14 -25.82 -21.89
C SER A 223 -4.79 -25.21 -21.50
N VAL A 224 -4.74 -24.40 -20.44
CA VAL A 224 -3.51 -23.76 -19.94
C VAL A 224 -2.93 -24.60 -18.81
N SER A 225 -1.61 -24.74 -18.78
CA SER A 225 -0.91 -25.42 -17.69
C SER A 225 0.39 -24.68 -17.35
N PHE A 226 0.75 -24.66 -16.07
CA PHE A 226 2.02 -24.13 -15.57
C PHE A 226 2.74 -25.21 -14.80
N LYS A 227 4.05 -25.34 -14.99
CA LYS A 227 4.91 -26.22 -14.20
C LYS A 227 6.03 -25.41 -13.55
N TYR A 228 6.45 -25.87 -12.38
CA TYR A 228 7.51 -25.21 -11.61
C TYR A 228 8.59 -26.20 -11.22
N SER A 229 9.83 -25.74 -11.23
CA SER A 229 10.96 -26.45 -10.63
C SER A 229 11.65 -25.56 -9.61
N TYR A 230 12.23 -26.19 -8.60
CA TYR A 230 12.74 -25.50 -7.42
C TYR A 230 14.22 -25.83 -7.19
N ASP A 231 14.95 -24.91 -6.57
CA ASP A 231 16.25 -25.22 -5.98
C ASP A 231 16.11 -25.83 -4.57
N LYS A 232 17.25 -26.17 -3.95
CA LYS A 232 17.31 -26.74 -2.59
C LYS A 232 16.85 -25.79 -1.48
N ARG A 233 16.64 -24.50 -1.79
CA ARG A 233 16.07 -23.51 -0.87
C ARG A 233 14.57 -23.29 -1.15
N MET A 234 13.96 -24.14 -1.97
CA MET A 234 12.55 -24.07 -2.39
C MET A 234 12.21 -22.79 -3.17
N ARG A 235 13.17 -22.18 -3.87
CA ARG A 235 12.94 -21.03 -4.76
C ARG A 235 12.68 -21.53 -6.18
N VAL A 236 11.73 -20.92 -6.88
CA VAL A 236 11.40 -21.30 -8.28
C VAL A 236 12.57 -20.95 -9.19
N VAL A 237 13.19 -21.95 -9.81
CA VAL A 237 14.28 -21.77 -10.79
C VAL A 237 13.85 -21.98 -12.23
N LYS A 238 12.65 -22.54 -12.42
CA LYS A 238 12.06 -22.79 -13.72
C LYS A 238 10.55 -22.65 -13.64
N GLU A 239 9.98 -21.92 -14.58
CA GLU A 239 8.55 -21.90 -14.87
C GLU A 239 8.34 -22.32 -16.32
N GLU A 240 7.41 -23.25 -16.57
CA GLU A 240 7.01 -23.66 -17.91
C GLU A 240 5.51 -23.40 -18.08
N ALA A 241 5.13 -22.55 -19.03
CA ALA A 241 3.74 -22.23 -19.32
C ALA A 241 3.33 -22.86 -20.66
N TYR A 242 2.31 -23.72 -20.63
CA TYR A 242 1.66 -24.26 -21.83
C TYR A 242 0.51 -23.35 -22.26
N LEU A 243 0.71 -22.62 -23.35
CA LEU A 243 -0.24 -21.64 -23.90
C LEU A 243 -0.40 -21.86 -25.40
N GLY A 244 -1.64 -21.99 -25.87
CA GLY A 244 -1.94 -22.06 -27.31
C GLY A 244 -1.22 -23.19 -28.05
N GLY A 245 -0.98 -24.33 -27.37
CA GLY A 245 -0.29 -25.48 -27.96
C GLY A 245 1.23 -25.51 -27.80
N ASN A 246 1.84 -24.48 -27.19
CA ASN A 246 3.28 -24.35 -27.06
C ASN A 246 3.71 -24.23 -25.60
N TRP A 247 4.85 -24.82 -25.27
CA TRP A 247 5.52 -24.61 -23.98
C TRP A 247 6.46 -23.41 -24.09
N LEU A 248 6.28 -22.45 -23.17
CA LEU A 248 7.15 -21.31 -22.97
C LEU A 248 7.90 -21.51 -21.67
N GLU A 249 9.22 -21.46 -21.73
CA GLU A 249 10.09 -21.67 -20.57
C GLU A 249 10.64 -20.33 -20.06
N THR A 250 10.64 -20.16 -18.74
CA THR A 250 11.35 -19.09 -18.05
C THR A 250 12.30 -19.68 -17.01
N GLY A 251 13.60 -19.44 -17.17
CA GLY A 251 14.62 -19.77 -16.18
C GLY A 251 14.83 -18.62 -15.20
N ILE A 252 15.08 -18.94 -13.92
CA ILE A 252 15.26 -17.94 -12.86
C ILE A 252 16.49 -18.32 -12.02
N SER A 253 17.41 -17.37 -11.85
CA SER A 253 18.62 -17.56 -11.03
C SER A 253 18.65 -16.53 -9.89
N TYR A 254 19.17 -16.94 -8.74
CA TYR A 254 19.27 -16.08 -7.56
C TYR A 254 20.68 -16.09 -6.97
N ASP A 255 21.05 -15.01 -6.28
CA ASP A 255 22.25 -14.99 -5.45
C ASP A 255 22.03 -15.63 -4.06
N SER A 256 23.06 -15.56 -3.21
CA SER A 256 23.05 -16.10 -1.85
C SER A 256 22.11 -15.34 -0.90
N MET A 257 21.75 -14.11 -1.21
CA MET A 257 20.82 -13.26 -0.45
C MET A 257 19.37 -13.35 -0.98
N ASP A 258 19.06 -14.37 -1.80
CA ASP A 258 17.73 -14.60 -2.39
C ASP A 258 17.27 -13.52 -3.37
N ARG A 259 18.20 -12.75 -3.94
CA ARG A 259 17.88 -11.73 -4.95
C ARG A 259 17.95 -12.33 -6.35
N LEU A 260 16.99 -12.00 -7.20
CA LEU A 260 16.93 -12.39 -8.61
C LEU A 260 18.11 -11.80 -9.38
N ILE A 261 19.02 -12.62 -9.90
CA ILE A 261 20.16 -12.15 -10.71
C ILE A 261 19.99 -12.38 -12.20
N GLU A 262 19.08 -13.28 -12.60
CA GLU A 262 18.85 -13.61 -14.00
C GLU A 262 17.43 -14.12 -14.22
N LYS A 263 16.79 -13.68 -15.29
CA LYS A 263 15.54 -14.24 -15.82
C LYS A 263 15.72 -14.55 -17.31
N ARG A 264 15.83 -15.83 -17.65
CA ARG A 264 15.89 -16.30 -19.05
C ARG A 264 14.48 -16.44 -19.60
N LEU A 265 14.00 -15.47 -20.35
CA LEU A 265 12.67 -15.48 -20.94
C LEU A 265 12.70 -16.23 -22.29
N PRO A 266 11.54 -16.63 -22.84
CA PRO A 266 11.49 -17.24 -24.17
C PRO A 266 12.11 -16.39 -25.29
N SER A 267 12.19 -15.07 -25.11
CA SER A 267 12.67 -14.13 -26.14
C SER A 267 14.00 -13.45 -25.82
N THR A 268 14.40 -13.35 -24.55
CA THR A 268 15.59 -12.59 -24.13
C THR A 268 15.96 -12.91 -22.68
N ASP A 269 17.21 -12.68 -22.32
CA ASP A 269 17.69 -12.88 -20.95
C ASP A 269 17.83 -11.52 -20.25
N LEU A 270 17.31 -11.44 -19.03
CA LEU A 270 17.41 -10.28 -18.16
C LEU A 270 18.36 -10.57 -16.99
N GLU A 271 19.50 -9.93 -16.96
CA GLU A 271 20.48 -9.93 -15.88
C GLU A 271 20.31 -8.72 -14.98
N TYR A 272 20.21 -8.96 -13.67
CA TYR A 272 19.99 -7.94 -12.65
C TYR A 272 21.26 -7.75 -11.83
N PHE A 273 21.70 -6.50 -11.73
CA PHE A 273 22.87 -6.12 -10.94
C PHE A 273 22.43 -5.23 -9.80
N TYR A 274 22.77 -5.60 -8.57
CA TYR A 274 22.41 -4.86 -7.38
C TYR A 274 23.58 -4.02 -6.88
N ASN A 275 23.28 -2.85 -6.32
CA ASN A 275 24.25 -2.09 -5.53
C ASN A 275 24.43 -2.74 -4.14
N LYS A 276 25.38 -2.21 -3.35
CA LYS A 276 25.62 -2.68 -1.97
C LYS A 276 24.44 -2.43 -1.01
N GLN A 277 23.53 -1.50 -1.32
CA GLN A 277 22.25 -1.32 -0.58
C GLN A 277 21.19 -2.41 -0.90
N GLY A 278 21.47 -3.30 -1.86
CA GLY A 278 20.52 -4.31 -2.31
C GLY A 278 19.44 -3.81 -3.27
N LYS A 279 19.61 -2.62 -3.87
CA LYS A 279 18.72 -2.07 -4.89
C LYS A 279 19.25 -2.37 -6.29
N VAL A 280 18.35 -2.55 -7.26
CA VAL A 280 18.72 -2.83 -8.66
C VAL A 280 19.43 -1.63 -9.26
N ARG A 281 20.72 -1.75 -9.53
CA ARG A 281 21.52 -0.71 -10.16
C ARG A 281 21.48 -0.78 -11.69
N ARG A 282 21.44 -1.98 -12.27
CA ARG A 282 21.45 -2.19 -13.72
C ARG A 282 20.58 -3.38 -14.09
N ILE A 283 19.95 -3.30 -15.25
CA ILE A 283 19.34 -4.42 -15.98
C ILE A 283 19.90 -4.34 -17.38
N ASN A 284 20.58 -5.40 -17.87
CA ASN A 284 21.12 -5.40 -19.24
C ASN A 284 20.03 -5.03 -20.25
N ASP A 285 20.39 -4.28 -21.30
CA ASP A 285 19.50 -3.92 -22.42
C ASP A 285 18.32 -2.97 -22.07
N PHE A 286 18.16 -2.59 -20.80
CA PHE A 286 17.05 -1.76 -20.33
C PHE A 286 17.47 -0.59 -19.43
N ILE A 287 18.24 -0.86 -18.38
CA ILE A 287 18.67 0.13 -17.39
C ILE A 287 20.19 0.08 -17.28
N ASN A 288 20.87 1.05 -17.88
CA ASN A 288 22.31 1.26 -17.77
C ASN A 288 22.78 1.50 -16.33
N ASN A 289 22.06 2.35 -15.57
CA ASN A 289 22.40 2.70 -14.20
C ASN A 289 21.21 3.27 -13.44
N ALA A 290 21.12 2.97 -12.15
CA ALA A 290 20.18 3.55 -11.21
C ALA A 290 20.89 3.90 -9.90
N SER A 291 20.63 5.10 -9.40
CA SER A 291 21.16 5.60 -8.13
C SER A 291 20.02 5.85 -7.14
N TYR A 292 20.33 5.86 -5.85
CA TYR A 292 19.34 5.92 -4.78
C TYR A 292 19.81 6.89 -3.69
N ASN A 293 18.86 7.52 -2.99
CA ASN A 293 19.15 8.31 -1.80
C ASN A 293 19.24 7.41 -0.55
N ALA A 294 19.51 7.99 0.61
CA ALA A 294 19.68 7.24 1.86
C ALA A 294 18.39 6.54 2.35
N PHE A 295 17.20 6.99 1.89
CA PHE A 295 15.94 6.29 2.11
C PHE A 295 15.76 5.06 1.20
N GLY A 296 16.63 4.89 0.21
CA GLY A 296 16.49 3.87 -0.84
C GLY A 296 15.50 4.27 -1.94
N SER A 297 15.09 5.54 -2.01
CA SER A 297 14.32 6.08 -3.14
C SER A 297 15.23 6.37 -4.32
N ILE A 298 14.78 6.06 -5.54
CA ILE A 298 15.57 6.22 -6.76
C ILE A 298 15.83 7.70 -7.05
N LEU A 299 17.07 8.10 -7.37
CA LEU A 299 17.45 9.48 -7.71
C LEU A 299 17.62 9.67 -9.22
N ASN A 300 18.28 8.74 -9.88
CA ASN A 300 18.50 8.79 -11.33
C ASN A 300 18.33 7.39 -11.90
N ARG A 301 17.78 7.31 -13.12
CA ARG A 301 17.69 6.10 -13.92
C ARG A 301 18.10 6.43 -15.35
N SER A 302 19.24 5.92 -15.79
CA SER A 302 19.66 6.00 -17.20
C SER A 302 19.25 4.71 -17.91
N TYR A 303 18.64 4.86 -19.08
CA TYR A 303 18.16 3.77 -19.92
C TYR A 303 19.11 3.51 -21.08
N ASP A 304 18.94 2.38 -21.75
CA ASP A 304 19.78 1.96 -22.89
C ASP A 304 19.54 2.80 -24.14
N ASN A 305 18.38 3.44 -24.25
CA ASN A 305 18.10 4.46 -25.26
C ASN A 305 18.72 5.85 -24.94
N ASN A 306 19.64 5.92 -23.97
CA ASN A 306 20.32 7.13 -23.48
C ASN A 306 19.43 8.19 -22.80
N LEU A 307 18.14 7.92 -22.58
CA LEU A 307 17.32 8.78 -21.74
C LEU A 307 17.75 8.65 -20.28
N VAL A 308 17.59 9.73 -19.52
CA VAL A 308 17.81 9.75 -18.08
C VAL A 308 16.59 10.35 -17.42
N THR A 309 15.94 9.58 -16.54
CA THR A 309 14.91 10.10 -15.63
C THR A 309 15.55 10.45 -14.30
N ARG A 310 15.34 11.67 -13.83
CA ARG A 310 15.77 12.14 -12.50
C ARG A 310 14.56 12.36 -11.61
N PHE A 311 14.70 11.95 -10.36
CA PHE A 311 13.68 12.02 -9.32
C PHE A 311 14.23 12.88 -8.17
N SER A 312 13.51 13.95 -7.86
CA SER A 312 13.82 14.84 -6.75
C SER A 312 12.83 14.62 -5.62
N TYR A 313 13.24 14.81 -4.38
CA TYR A 313 12.40 14.57 -3.20
C TYR A 313 12.50 15.73 -2.20
N TYR A 314 11.43 15.94 -1.45
CA TYR A 314 11.45 16.81 -0.28
C TYR A 314 12.36 16.19 0.81
N PRO A 315 13.39 16.89 1.32
CA PRO A 315 14.33 16.33 2.30
C PRO A 315 13.70 15.95 3.64
N SER A 316 12.55 16.56 3.98
CA SER A 316 11.85 16.36 5.26
C SER A 316 11.12 15.02 5.32
N ASN A 317 10.40 14.64 4.27
CA ASN A 317 9.48 13.50 4.29
C ASN A 317 9.71 12.52 3.13
N ASN A 318 10.73 12.76 2.30
CA ASN A 318 11.07 11.93 1.13
C ASN A 318 9.91 11.74 0.15
N ARG A 319 8.93 12.67 0.14
CA ARG A 319 7.89 12.74 -0.91
C ARG A 319 8.52 13.23 -2.21
N LEU A 320 8.11 12.65 -3.33
CA LEU A 320 8.61 12.97 -4.66
C LEU A 320 8.22 14.42 -5.03
N SER A 321 9.20 15.30 -5.22
CA SER A 321 8.94 16.70 -5.57
C SER A 321 8.99 16.95 -7.08
N GLN A 322 9.74 16.14 -7.84
CA GLN A 322 9.87 16.33 -9.28
C GLN A 322 10.31 15.05 -10.00
N ILE A 323 9.79 14.84 -11.22
CA ILE A 323 10.30 13.86 -12.19
C ILE A 323 10.69 14.61 -13.46
N THR A 324 11.93 14.46 -13.91
CA THR A 324 12.38 14.98 -15.22
C THR A 324 12.91 13.85 -16.08
N THR A 325 12.54 13.82 -17.36
CA THR A 325 13.09 12.86 -18.34
C THR A 325 13.49 13.60 -19.61
N GLY A 326 14.77 14.02 -19.68
CA GLY A 326 15.25 14.84 -20.81
C GLY A 326 14.34 16.04 -21.09
N SER A 327 13.99 16.25 -22.35
CA SER A 327 12.99 17.24 -22.79
C SER A 327 11.57 16.68 -22.92
N LEU A 328 11.34 15.43 -22.51
CA LEU A 328 10.08 14.70 -22.73
C LEU A 328 9.11 14.85 -21.55
N GLN A 329 9.63 15.12 -20.36
CA GLN A 329 8.84 15.18 -19.14
C GLN A 329 9.51 16.09 -18.11
N ASP A 330 8.72 16.95 -17.48
CA ASP A 330 9.09 17.71 -16.29
C ASP A 330 7.85 17.91 -15.42
N LEU A 331 7.64 17.00 -14.48
CA LEU A 331 6.49 16.97 -13.56
C LEU A 331 6.94 17.41 -12.17
N ALA A 332 6.52 18.58 -11.71
CA ALA A 332 6.71 19.03 -10.33
C ALA A 332 5.45 18.78 -9.50
N TYR A 333 5.62 18.27 -8.28
CA TYR A 333 4.54 17.90 -7.37
C TYR A 333 4.60 18.77 -6.12
N ALA A 334 3.44 19.20 -5.64
CA ALA A 334 3.29 19.77 -4.31
C ALA A 334 2.18 19.06 -3.55
N TYR A 335 2.27 19.07 -2.23
CA TYR A 335 1.39 18.32 -1.33
C TYR A 335 0.80 19.23 -0.27
N ASP A 336 -0.30 18.81 0.33
CA ASP A 336 -0.70 19.34 1.64
C ASP A 336 0.08 18.62 2.77
N ASN A 337 -0.30 18.87 4.03
CA ASN A 337 0.47 18.39 5.17
C ASN A 337 0.37 16.85 5.30
N VAL A 338 -0.82 16.27 5.12
CA VAL A 338 -1.03 14.80 5.19
C VAL A 338 -0.48 14.05 3.97
N GLY A 339 -0.29 14.74 2.85
CA GLY A 339 0.38 14.20 1.66
C GLY A 339 -0.50 13.98 0.45
N ASN A 340 -1.69 14.58 0.42
CA ASN A 340 -2.49 14.65 -0.79
C ASN A 340 -1.79 15.54 -1.81
N ILE A 341 -1.79 15.15 -3.09
CA ILE A 341 -1.19 15.95 -4.16
C ILE A 341 -2.04 17.20 -4.38
N ARG A 342 -1.55 18.37 -4.01
CA ARG A 342 -2.25 19.66 -4.21
C ARG A 342 -2.00 20.25 -5.58
N SER A 343 -0.87 19.96 -6.19
CA SER A 343 -0.61 20.39 -7.57
C SER A 343 0.35 19.49 -8.30
N ILE A 344 0.17 19.41 -9.61
CA ILE A 344 1.14 18.85 -10.56
C ILE A 344 1.37 19.91 -11.62
N ARG A 345 2.62 20.25 -11.90
CA ARG A 345 3.00 21.12 -13.01
C ARG A 345 3.79 20.31 -14.02
N ASP A 346 3.24 20.13 -15.21
CA ASP A 346 3.95 19.60 -16.38
C ASP A 346 4.48 20.76 -17.22
N SER A 347 5.75 21.09 -17.03
CA SER A 347 6.41 22.19 -17.75
C SER A 347 6.67 21.87 -19.23
N VAL A 348 6.68 20.60 -19.63
CA VAL A 348 6.85 20.19 -21.03
C VAL A 348 5.54 20.32 -21.79
N GLN A 349 4.44 19.85 -21.20
CA GLN A 349 3.12 19.91 -21.84
C GLN A 349 2.35 21.20 -21.55
N SER A 350 2.91 22.11 -20.73
CA SER A 350 2.23 23.32 -20.26
C SER A 350 0.88 23.01 -19.61
N ARG A 351 0.84 21.98 -18.75
CA ARG A 351 -0.37 21.58 -18.01
C ARG A 351 -0.16 21.80 -16.52
N ASN A 352 -1.07 22.53 -15.90
CA ASN A 352 -1.10 22.76 -14.46
C ASN A 352 -2.34 22.09 -13.88
N TYR A 353 -2.13 21.25 -12.88
CA TYR A 353 -3.18 20.60 -12.11
C TYR A 353 -3.18 21.23 -10.72
N SER A 354 -4.35 21.60 -10.22
CA SER A 354 -4.56 21.99 -8.82
C SER A 354 -5.70 21.15 -8.26
N MET A 355 -5.49 20.53 -7.11
CA MET A 355 -6.45 19.62 -6.48
C MET A 355 -6.90 20.15 -5.13
N GLY A 356 -8.20 20.00 -4.84
CA GLY A 356 -8.81 20.30 -3.56
C GLY A 356 -9.43 19.07 -2.93
N TYR A 357 -9.30 18.95 -1.62
CA TYR A 357 -9.74 17.81 -0.83
C TYR A 357 -10.72 18.26 0.26
N ASP A 358 -11.64 17.39 0.64
CA ASP A 358 -12.47 17.56 1.84
C ASP A 358 -11.77 16.99 3.09
N GLY A 359 -12.44 17.04 4.24
CA GLY A 359 -11.87 16.63 5.53
C GLY A 359 -11.69 15.12 5.69
N LEU A 360 -12.11 14.33 4.70
CA LEU A 360 -11.88 12.89 4.60
C LEU A 360 -10.85 12.57 3.50
N ASP A 361 -10.08 13.56 3.07
CA ASP A 361 -9.09 13.47 2.00
C ASP A 361 -9.65 13.00 0.65
N ARG A 362 -10.95 13.24 0.40
CA ARG A 362 -11.57 12.93 -0.89
C ARG A 362 -11.38 14.10 -1.85
N LEU A 363 -11.02 13.80 -3.10
CA LEU A 363 -10.80 14.81 -4.14
C LEU A 363 -12.14 15.47 -4.52
N ILE A 364 -12.39 16.70 -4.08
CA ILE A 364 -13.64 17.43 -4.36
C ILE A 364 -13.53 18.42 -5.51
N ASN A 365 -12.31 18.80 -5.90
CA ASN A 365 -12.10 19.57 -7.11
C ASN A 365 -10.74 19.31 -7.75
N THR A 366 -10.67 19.46 -9.06
CA THR A 366 -9.43 19.52 -9.82
C THR A 366 -9.54 20.61 -10.88
N THR A 367 -8.62 21.54 -10.89
CA THR A 367 -8.44 22.49 -11.99
C THR A 367 -7.32 22.01 -12.88
N ILE A 368 -7.58 21.85 -14.18
CA ILE A 368 -6.58 21.54 -15.20
C ILE A 368 -6.48 22.74 -16.12
N ASN A 369 -5.40 23.52 -15.99
CA ASN A 369 -5.28 24.86 -16.56
C ASN A 369 -6.47 25.73 -16.16
N ASP A 370 -7.44 25.94 -17.06
CA ASP A 370 -8.63 26.77 -16.81
C ASP A 370 -9.91 25.92 -16.62
N ASP A 371 -9.85 24.61 -16.88
CA ASP A 371 -10.99 23.71 -16.77
C ASP A 371 -11.15 23.23 -15.31
N LEU A 372 -12.29 23.54 -14.70
CA LEU A 372 -12.62 23.11 -13.35
C LEU A 372 -13.48 21.84 -13.38
N TYR A 373 -13.02 20.81 -12.68
CA TYR A 373 -13.75 19.59 -12.38
C TYR A 373 -14.12 19.59 -10.90
N GLN A 374 -15.38 19.26 -10.59
CA GLN A 374 -15.89 19.20 -9.22
C GLN A 374 -16.55 17.85 -8.97
N TYR A 375 -16.35 17.32 -7.77
CA TYR A 375 -16.85 16.01 -7.36
C TYR A 375 -17.66 16.17 -6.07
N GLU A 376 -18.83 15.53 -6.03
CA GLU A 376 -19.67 15.43 -4.85
C GLU A 376 -19.81 13.95 -4.48
N TYR A 377 -19.73 13.66 -3.19
CA TYR A 377 -19.81 12.32 -2.64
C TYR A 377 -21.07 12.17 -1.78
N ASP A 378 -21.56 10.94 -1.64
CA ASP A 378 -22.50 10.62 -0.56
C ASP A 378 -21.75 10.39 0.76
N SER A 379 -22.51 10.06 1.81
CA SER A 379 -21.94 9.89 3.14
C SER A 379 -21.18 8.57 3.36
N ILE A 380 -21.20 7.68 2.36
CA ILE A 380 -20.46 6.40 2.36
C ILE A 380 -19.35 6.37 1.31
N GLY A 381 -19.11 7.49 0.62
CA GLY A 381 -17.96 7.70 -0.26
C GLY A 381 -18.20 7.42 -1.74
N ASN A 382 -19.44 7.15 -2.18
CA ASN A 382 -19.73 7.04 -3.60
C ASN A 382 -19.75 8.42 -4.26
N ILE A 383 -19.22 8.52 -5.49
CA ILE A 383 -19.33 9.75 -6.28
C ILE A 383 -20.80 9.91 -6.74
N LYS A 384 -21.49 10.91 -6.20
CA LYS A 384 -22.85 11.29 -6.62
C LYS A 384 -22.86 12.11 -7.89
N ARG A 385 -21.84 12.95 -8.07
CA ARG A 385 -21.79 13.94 -9.15
C ARG A 385 -20.35 14.24 -9.53
N ALA A 386 -20.12 14.35 -10.83
CA ALA A 386 -18.89 14.89 -11.40
C ALA A 386 -19.27 15.95 -12.44
N VAL A 387 -18.82 17.19 -12.25
CA VAL A 387 -19.15 18.32 -13.13
C VAL A 387 -17.87 18.90 -13.71
N ARG A 388 -17.90 19.24 -15.00
CA ARG A 388 -16.90 20.06 -15.65
C ARG A 388 -17.47 21.44 -15.94
N THR A 389 -16.77 22.49 -15.56
CA THR A 389 -17.10 23.89 -15.87
C THR A 389 -15.99 24.48 -16.73
N ASP A 390 -16.31 24.79 -17.99
CA ASP A 390 -15.39 25.48 -18.91
C ASP A 390 -15.49 27.00 -18.75
N GLU A 391 -14.36 27.71 -18.65
CA GLU A 391 -14.33 29.18 -18.64
C GLU A 391 -14.86 29.81 -19.94
N SER A 392 -14.88 29.09 -21.06
CA SER A 392 -15.42 29.59 -22.34
C SER A 392 -16.92 29.96 -22.28
N LYS A 393 -17.64 29.53 -21.23
CA LYS A 393 -19.04 29.89 -20.98
C LYS A 393 -19.25 30.99 -19.93
N ARG A 394 -18.18 31.52 -19.31
CA ARG A 394 -18.29 32.61 -18.31
C ARG A 394 -18.21 34.02 -18.91
N LYS A 395 -17.98 34.16 -20.22
CA LYS A 395 -17.90 35.47 -20.89
C LYS A 395 -19.25 36.04 -21.36
N ASP A 396 -20.35 35.30 -21.19
CA ASP A 396 -21.69 35.71 -21.66
C ASP A 396 -22.74 35.84 -20.53
N LEU A 397 -22.32 36.16 -19.30
CA LEU A 397 -23.23 36.54 -18.19
C LEU A 397 -22.93 37.92 -17.63
#